data_AF-T0H1C3-F1
#
_entry.id   AF-T0H1C3-F1
#
_cell.length_a   1.000
_cell.length_b   1.000
_cell.length_c   1.000
_cell.angle_alpha   90.00
_cell.angle_beta   90.00
_cell.angle_gamma   90.00
#
_symmetry.space_group_name_H-M   'P 1'
#
loop_
_entity.id
_entity.type
_entity.pdbx_description
1 polymer ?
#
loop_
_entity_poly.entity_id
_entity_poly.type
_entity_poly.pdbx_seq_one_letter_code
_entity_poly.pdbx_strand_id
1 'polypeptide(L)'
;MRTGILLRGIGFAMLPLALAACGGRQPLKPIEGQKMPAVPVGAAAAPTAQELMTPSIQARPERTVDLLTNSRVREDDPFDLPPESQP
;
A
#
# COMPACT_ATOMS: atom_id res chain seq x y z
N MET A 1 -41.31 0.29 -21.58
CA MET A 1 -40.63 1.27 -20.70
C MET A 1 -40.13 0.66 -19.39
N ARG A 2 -40.96 -0.04 -18.61
CA ARG A 2 -40.58 -0.67 -17.32
C ARG A 2 -39.36 -1.59 -17.38
N THR A 3 -39.27 -2.45 -18.41
CA THR A 3 -38.16 -3.39 -18.61
C THR A 3 -36.81 -2.70 -18.84
N GLY A 4 -36.79 -1.56 -19.54
CA GLY A 4 -35.56 -0.79 -19.77
C GLY A 4 -35.06 -0.04 -18.52
N ILE A 5 -35.96 0.36 -17.62
CA ILE A 5 -35.62 0.97 -16.34
C ILE A 5 -35.05 -0.09 -15.39
N LEU A 6 -35.64 -1.29 -15.37
CA LEU A 6 -35.15 -2.44 -14.60
C LEU A 6 -33.74 -2.88 -15.06
N LEU A 7 -33.48 -2.96 -16.37
CA LEU A 7 -32.18 -3.37 -16.90
C LEU A 7 -31.07 -2.33 -16.59
N ARG A 8 -31.42 -1.04 -16.63
CA ARG A 8 -30.50 0.06 -16.28
C ARG A 8 -30.19 0.09 -14.77
N GLY A 9 -31.19 -0.18 -13.93
CA GLY A 9 -31.00 -0.29 -12.48
C GLY A 9 -30.07 -1.45 -12.09
N ILE A 10 -30.21 -2.61 -12.76
CA ILE A 10 -29.33 -3.75 -12.54
C ILE A 10 -27.89 -3.44 -12.97
N GLY A 11 -27.70 -2.83 -14.14
CA GLY A 11 -26.37 -2.44 -14.61
C GLY A 11 -25.68 -1.45 -13.67
N PHE A 12 -26.42 -0.46 -13.15
CA PHE A 12 -25.91 0.52 -12.20
C PHE A 12 -25.53 -0.10 -10.84
N ALA A 13 -26.27 -1.12 -10.37
CA ALA A 13 -25.98 -1.81 -9.11
C ALA A 13 -24.84 -2.83 -9.22
N MET A 14 -24.69 -3.51 -10.36
CA MET A 14 -23.64 -4.52 -10.58
C MET A 14 -22.24 -3.92 -10.71
N LEU A 15 -22.12 -2.72 -11.30
CA LEU A 15 -20.84 -2.07 -11.55
C LEU A 15 -20.01 -1.84 -10.26
N PRO A 16 -20.51 -1.20 -9.19
CA PRO A 16 -19.73 -1.01 -7.97
C PRO A 16 -19.42 -2.33 -7.24
N LEU A 17 -20.31 -3.33 -7.36
CA LEU A 17 -20.12 -4.65 -6.73
C LEU A 17 -18.94 -5.41 -7.35
N ALA A 18 -18.77 -5.30 -8.68
CA ALA A 18 -17.63 -5.87 -9.38
C ALA A 18 -16.30 -5.18 -9.02
N LEU A 19 -16.30 -3.87 -8.80
CA LEU A 19 -15.11 -3.12 -8.40
C LEU A 19 -14.66 -3.47 -6.97
N ALA A 20 -15.60 -3.75 -6.06
CA ALA A 20 -15.28 -4.12 -4.68
C ALA A 20 -14.59 -5.49 -4.54
N ALA A 21 -14.63 -6.35 -5.57
CA ALA A 21 -13.99 -7.66 -5.55
C ALA A 21 -12.47 -7.61 -5.82
N CYS A 22 -11.93 -6.50 -6.33
CA CYS A 22 -10.51 -6.38 -6.65
C CYS A 22 -9.73 -5.92 -5.41
N GLY A 23 -8.95 -6.81 -4.79
CA GLY A 23 -8.07 -6.47 -3.66
C GLY A 23 -8.20 -7.35 -2.41
N GLY A 24 -8.99 -8.44 -2.46
CA GLY A 24 -9.05 -9.41 -1.37
C GLY A 24 -7.68 -10.03 -1.06
N ARG A 25 -7.30 -10.05 0.23
CA ARG A 25 -6.07 -10.70 0.71
C ARG A 25 -6.44 -11.99 1.42
N GLN A 26 -5.73 -13.08 1.10
CA GLN A 26 -5.83 -14.35 1.80
C GLN A 26 -4.46 -14.77 2.33
N PRO A 27 -4.39 -15.66 3.34
CA PRO A 27 -3.13 -16.24 3.76
C PRO A 27 -2.37 -16.86 2.57
N LEU A 28 -1.08 -16.56 2.46
CA LEU A 28 -0.22 -17.19 1.46
C LEU A 28 -0.22 -18.71 1.66
N LYS A 29 -0.29 -19.42 0.54
CA LYS A 29 -0.12 -20.87 0.47
C LYS A 29 0.90 -21.18 -0.63
N PRO A 30 1.77 -22.17 -0.44
CA PRO A 30 2.61 -22.67 -1.52
C PRO A 30 1.75 -23.12 -2.69
N ILE A 31 2.25 -22.93 -3.91
CA ILE A 31 1.63 -23.57 -5.07
C ILE A 31 1.73 -25.10 -4.93
N GLU A 32 0.85 -25.82 -5.61
CA GLU A 32 0.85 -27.29 -5.56
C GLU A 32 2.22 -27.86 -5.93
N GLY A 33 2.69 -28.83 -5.13
CA GLY A 33 4.01 -29.43 -5.29
C GLY A 33 5.19 -28.65 -4.70
N GLN A 34 4.99 -27.40 -4.23
CA GLN A 34 6.03 -26.65 -3.52
C GLN A 34 5.92 -26.81 -2.00
N LYS A 35 7.08 -26.76 -1.34
CA LYS A 35 7.19 -26.78 0.13
C LYS A 35 7.24 -25.34 0.66
N MET A 36 6.94 -25.20 1.94
CA MET A 36 7.17 -23.94 2.66
C MET A 36 8.65 -23.52 2.57
N PRO A 37 8.96 -22.21 2.59
CA PRO A 37 10.33 -21.72 2.68
C PRO A 37 11.09 -22.34 3.86
N ALA A 38 12.38 -22.58 3.66
CA ALA A 38 13.25 -23.08 4.72
C ALA A 38 13.38 -22.07 5.86
N VAL A 39 13.78 -22.56 7.03
CA VAL A 39 14.08 -21.71 8.20
C VAL A 39 15.24 -20.77 7.85
N PRO A 40 15.08 -19.45 8.01
CA PRO A 40 16.17 -18.50 7.80
C PRO A 40 17.34 -18.78 8.74
N VAL A 41 18.56 -18.46 8.30
CA VAL A 41 19.75 -18.59 9.15
C VAL A 41 19.60 -17.71 10.39
N GLY A 42 19.77 -18.31 11.56
CA GLY A 42 19.64 -17.62 12.85
C GLY A 42 18.20 -17.51 13.38
N ALA A 43 17.20 -18.02 12.65
CA ALA A 43 15.82 -18.09 13.14
C ALA A 43 15.55 -19.44 13.82
N ALA A 44 14.74 -19.43 14.89
CA ALA A 44 14.33 -20.65 15.59
C ALA A 44 13.33 -21.51 14.80
N ALA A 45 12.57 -20.88 13.90
CA ALA A 45 11.53 -21.54 13.09
C ALA A 45 11.30 -20.78 11.77
N ALA A 46 10.63 -21.44 10.83
CA ALA A 46 10.22 -20.84 9.57
C ALA A 46 9.10 -19.81 9.80
N PRO A 47 9.08 -18.70 9.05
CA PRO A 47 8.03 -17.70 9.18
C PRO A 47 6.68 -18.24 8.72
N THR A 48 5.64 -17.77 9.37
CA THR A 48 4.23 -18.00 9.01
C THR A 48 3.85 -17.22 7.76
N ALA A 49 2.73 -17.60 7.14
CA ALA A 49 2.17 -16.88 5.99
C ALA A 49 1.88 -15.40 6.30
N GLN A 50 1.43 -15.10 7.52
CA GLN A 50 1.16 -13.73 7.98
C GLN A 50 2.44 -12.91 8.10
N GLU A 51 3.50 -13.49 8.67
CA GLU A 51 4.79 -12.81 8.82
C GLU A 51 5.42 -12.51 7.45
N LEU A 52 5.33 -13.43 6.50
CA LEU A 52 5.80 -13.22 5.12
C LEU A 52 5.05 -12.11 4.38
N MET A 53 3.78 -11.88 4.73
CA MET A 53 2.97 -10.79 4.15
C MET A 53 3.14 -9.46 4.88
N THR A 54 3.83 -9.44 6.02
CA THR A 54 4.00 -8.24 6.83
C THR A 54 5.25 -7.50 6.36
N PRO A 55 5.12 -6.26 5.83
CA PRO A 55 6.28 -5.52 5.36
C PRO A 55 7.17 -5.10 6.54
N SER A 56 8.49 -5.17 6.34
CA SER A 56 9.48 -4.68 7.31
C SER A 56 9.52 -3.15 7.35
N ILE A 57 10.14 -2.59 8.40
CA ILE A 57 10.37 -1.14 8.51
C ILE A 57 11.22 -0.60 7.35
N GLN A 58 12.17 -1.38 6.82
CA GLN A 58 12.94 -0.96 5.65
C GLN A 58 12.08 -0.91 4.38
N ALA A 59 11.15 -1.87 4.22
CA ALA A 59 10.28 -1.93 3.05
C ALA A 59 9.13 -0.91 3.12
N ARG A 60 8.64 -0.61 4.32
CA ARG A 60 7.56 0.34 4.56
C ARG A 60 7.81 1.09 5.87
N PRO A 61 8.70 2.10 5.86
CA PRO A 61 8.98 2.87 7.05
C PRO A 61 7.71 3.59 7.51
N GLU A 62 7.57 3.71 8.83
CA GLU A 62 6.51 4.51 9.39
C GLU A 62 6.69 5.95 8.95
N ARG A 63 5.63 6.55 8.43
CA ARG A 63 5.62 7.99 8.20
C ARG A 63 5.27 8.63 9.53
N THR A 64 6.18 9.42 10.08
CA THR A 64 5.84 10.36 11.14
C THR A 64 4.69 11.23 10.63
N VAL A 65 3.56 11.16 11.32
CA VAL A 65 2.46 12.11 11.13
C VAL A 65 2.88 13.40 11.81
N ASP A 66 3.69 14.19 11.14
CA ASP A 66 3.87 15.57 11.57
C ASP A 66 2.50 16.25 11.36
N LEU A 67 1.82 16.56 12.46
CA LEU A 67 0.45 17.08 12.47
C LEU A 67 0.45 18.55 12.01
N LEU A 68 0.98 18.82 10.82
CA LEU A 68 0.79 20.09 10.15
C LEU A 68 -0.62 20.11 9.59
N THR A 69 -1.55 20.66 10.37
CA THR A 69 -2.92 20.91 9.94
C THR A 69 -3.00 21.97 8.85
N ASN A 70 -1.96 22.80 8.72
CA ASN A 70 -1.82 23.85 7.73
C ASN A 70 -0.35 24.00 7.31
N SER A 71 -0.13 24.52 6.11
CA SER A 71 1.20 24.92 5.66
C SER A 71 1.75 26.06 6.52
N ARG A 72 3.08 26.05 6.70
CA ARG A 72 3.82 27.13 7.37
C ARG A 72 4.74 27.77 6.35
N VAL A 73 4.93 29.08 6.45
CA VAL A 73 5.96 29.77 5.68
C VAL A 73 7.32 29.24 6.15
N ARG A 74 8.19 28.87 5.21
CA ARG A 74 9.55 28.42 5.51
C ARG A 74 10.35 29.64 5.99
N GLU A 75 11.07 29.48 7.10
CA GLU A 75 12.03 30.52 7.52
C GLU A 75 13.10 30.68 6.44
N ASP A 76 13.63 31.90 6.33
CA ASP A 76 14.75 32.18 5.45
C ASP A 76 15.92 31.25 5.79
N ASP A 77 16.50 30.64 4.77
CA ASP A 77 17.58 29.67 4.96
C ASP A 77 18.86 30.42 5.34
N PRO A 78 19.41 30.22 6.55
CA PRO A 78 20.61 30.93 6.99
C PRO A 78 21.85 30.58 6.16
N PHE A 79 21.75 29.54 5.32
CA PHE A 79 22.79 29.09 4.40
C PHE A 79 22.44 29.38 2.94
N ASP A 80 21.45 30.23 2.66
CA ASP A 80 21.16 30.69 1.30
C ASP A 80 22.33 31.56 0.82
N LEU A 81 23.29 30.93 0.16
CA LEU A 81 24.43 31.62 -0.41
C LEU A 81 23.97 32.38 -1.66
N PRO A 82 24.45 33.62 -1.87
CA PRO A 82 24.17 34.33 -3.11
C PRO A 82 24.67 33.50 -4.31
N PRO A 83 24.00 33.59 -5.46
CA PRO A 83 24.43 32.88 -6.66
C PRO A 83 25.89 33.23 -6.96
N GLU A 84 26.68 32.22 -7.30
CA GLU A 84 28.06 32.42 -7.69
C GLU A 84 28.11 33.42 -8.85
N SER A 85 29.04 34.38 -8.77
CA SER A 85 29.25 35.40 -9.79
C SER A 85 29.91 34.81 -11.05
N GLN A 86 29.27 33.82 -11.67
CA GLN A 86 29.70 33.12 -12.89
C GLN A 86 31.04 32.35 -12.78
N PRO A 87 31.23 31.29 -13.60
CA PRO A 87 32.30 30.29 -13.42
C PRO A 87 33.72 30.83 -13.62
#